data_AF-A0A5N7A0F2-F1
#
_entry.id   AF-A0A5N7A0F2-F1
#
_cell.length_a   1.000
_cell.length_b   1.000
_cell.length_c   1.000
_cell.angle_alpha   90.00
_cell.angle_beta   90.00
_cell.angle_gamma   90.00
#
_symmetry.space_group_name_H-M   'P 1'
#
loop_
_entity.id
_entity.type
_entity.pdbx_description
1 polymer ?
#
loop_
_entity_poly.entity_id
_entity_poly.type
_entity_poly.pdbx_seq_one_letter_code
_entity_poly.pdbx_strand_id
1 'polypeptide(L)'
;MMCLKSISLRKAETWSAALSVVNGTAGRCGLFLPTALVRFELAKGLTLGNAKSEKAHHNETCDLEVPAADRKKSDKTSHPTSRTTPLGNHIKMVRYAAQEIPAAKSARARGSYLRVSFKNTRETAQAINGMKLQRALTFLDNVTNKLEAVPMRRFAGSTGRCAQGKQFGVSKARWPEKSAKFLIDLLKNAEANADTKGLDTGNLVVKHIQVNQAPKGRRRTYRAHGRINPYMTNPCHIELILTEGEEVVQKGPVAKEAHLSSRQRGLQVRRAIQA
;
A
#
# COMPACT_ATOMS: atom_id res chain seq x y z
N MET A 1 25.41 -58.66 21.92
CA MET A 1 24.27 -57.90 22.47
C MET A 1 23.24 -57.70 21.36
N MET A 2 21.95 -57.81 21.66
CA MET A 2 20.87 -57.82 20.66
C MET A 2 19.82 -56.76 21.03
N CYS A 3 18.96 -56.41 20.05
CA CYS A 3 17.67 -55.73 20.24
C CYS A 3 17.71 -54.27 20.74
N LEU A 4 16.65 -53.46 20.62
CA LEU A 4 15.64 -53.21 19.56
C LEU A 4 14.65 -52.15 20.14
N LYS A 5 13.82 -51.52 19.28
CA LYS A 5 12.64 -50.68 19.63
C LYS A 5 12.96 -49.30 20.25
N SER A 6 12.43 -48.12 19.89
CA SER A 6 11.24 -47.60 19.15
C SER A 6 10.12 -47.05 20.07
N ILE A 7 9.26 -46.15 19.54
CA ILE A 7 7.92 -45.75 20.07
C ILE A 7 8.00 -44.80 21.31
N SER A 8 7.14 -43.77 21.56
CA SER A 8 5.95 -43.21 20.86
C SER A 8 5.69 -41.71 21.19
N LEU A 9 4.95 -41.07 20.29
CA LEU A 9 4.07 -39.87 20.43
C LEU A 9 3.37 -39.60 21.79
N ARG A 10 3.21 -38.30 22.10
CA ARG A 10 2.02 -37.53 22.61
C ARG A 10 2.56 -36.26 23.32
N LYS A 11 2.09 -35.02 23.10
CA LYS A 11 0.78 -34.39 22.80
C LYS A 11 -0.26 -34.54 23.92
N ALA A 12 -0.41 -33.47 24.70
CA ALA A 12 -1.57 -33.18 25.53
C ALA A 12 -1.80 -31.66 25.58
N GLU A 13 -3.03 -31.23 25.30
CA GLU A 13 -3.51 -29.86 25.50
C GLU A 13 -4.39 -29.88 26.75
N THR A 14 -4.25 -28.92 27.67
CA THR A 14 -5.16 -28.77 28.82
C THR A 14 -5.67 -27.35 28.93
N TRP A 15 -6.93 -27.16 28.51
CA TRP A 15 -7.76 -26.07 29.00
C TRP A 15 -8.15 -26.35 30.45
N SER A 16 -8.37 -25.31 31.24
CA SER A 16 -9.19 -25.42 32.45
C SER A 16 -9.95 -24.11 32.68
N ALA A 17 -11.25 -24.23 32.93
CA ALA A 17 -12.12 -23.14 33.30
C ALA A 17 -13.11 -23.61 34.37
N ALA A 18 -13.19 -22.87 35.46
CA ALA A 18 -14.23 -22.94 36.48
C ALA A 18 -14.56 -21.48 36.86
N LEU A 19 -15.81 -21.06 37.03
CA LEU A 19 -16.82 -21.52 38.00
C LEU A 19 -16.32 -21.45 39.46
N SER A 20 -17.10 -20.93 40.42
CA SER A 20 -18.38 -20.20 40.37
C SER A 20 -18.73 -19.68 41.78
N VAL A 21 -19.81 -18.88 41.90
CA VAL A 21 -20.64 -18.74 43.14
C VAL A 21 -19.97 -18.02 44.34
N VAL A 22 -20.70 -17.46 45.32
CA VAL A 22 -21.82 -16.48 45.33
C VAL A 22 -21.94 -15.89 46.75
N ASN A 23 -22.83 -14.91 46.98
CA ASN A 23 -23.09 -14.17 48.24
C ASN A 23 -22.05 -13.08 48.59
N GLY A 24 -22.42 -11.94 49.19
CA GLY A 24 -23.78 -11.41 49.47
C GLY A 24 -24.05 -11.11 50.95
N THR A 25 -23.73 -9.90 51.40
CA THR A 25 -24.11 -9.33 52.70
C THR A 25 -24.49 -7.85 52.54
N ALA A 26 -25.27 -7.27 53.46
CA ALA A 26 -26.02 -6.04 53.22
C ALA A 26 -25.90 -4.95 54.30
N GLY A 27 -26.07 -3.69 53.88
CA GLY A 27 -26.34 -2.49 54.68
C GLY A 27 -26.67 -1.33 53.71
N ARG A 28 -27.83 -0.65 53.78
CA ARG A 28 -28.29 0.35 54.79
C ARG A 28 -27.36 1.58 54.85
N CYS A 29 -27.82 2.84 54.72
CA CYS A 29 -29.17 3.42 54.74
C CYS A 29 -29.26 4.75 53.93
N GLY A 30 -30.49 5.29 53.74
CA GLY A 30 -30.75 6.69 53.35
C GLY A 30 -30.99 6.90 51.85
N LEU A 31 -32.23 6.89 51.31
CA LEU A 31 -33.33 7.87 51.44
C LEU A 31 -33.05 9.26 50.86
N PHE A 32 -33.55 9.51 49.64
CA PHE A 32 -34.32 10.71 49.29
C PHE A 32 -35.34 10.34 48.18
N LEU A 33 -36.56 10.88 48.23
CA LEU A 33 -37.68 10.53 47.34
C LEU A 33 -37.99 11.66 46.32
N PRO A 34 -38.62 11.36 45.17
CA PRO A 34 -38.86 12.31 44.08
C PRO A 34 -40.29 12.87 44.05
N THR A 35 -40.52 13.91 43.23
CA THR A 35 -41.88 14.39 42.89
C THR A 35 -41.98 14.97 41.47
N ALA A 36 -43.06 14.56 40.78
CA ALA A 36 -43.79 15.16 39.64
C ALA A 36 -43.00 15.76 38.44
N LEU A 37 -43.20 15.39 37.16
CA LEU A 37 -44.39 14.96 36.38
C LEU A 37 -45.32 16.10 35.93
N VAL A 38 -45.18 16.51 34.66
CA VAL A 38 -46.24 17.05 33.79
C VAL A 38 -46.09 16.39 32.41
N ARG A 39 -47.21 16.12 31.73
CA ARG A 39 -47.33 15.34 30.49
C ARG A 39 -48.42 15.98 29.62
N PHE A 40 -48.24 16.08 28.29
CA PHE A 40 -49.34 16.48 27.39
C PHE A 40 -49.22 15.92 25.95
N GLU A 41 -50.38 15.61 25.38
CA GLU A 41 -50.69 14.99 24.08
C GLU A 41 -51.84 15.82 23.42
N LEU A 42 -52.22 15.83 22.14
CA LEU A 42 -52.04 15.05 20.89
C LEU A 42 -52.61 16.00 19.74
N ALA A 43 -52.64 15.83 18.41
CA ALA A 43 -52.30 14.79 17.42
C ALA A 43 -52.34 15.35 15.96
N LYS A 44 -51.91 14.54 14.97
CA LYS A 44 -52.40 14.45 13.55
C LYS A 44 -52.11 15.61 12.55
N GLY A 45 -52.20 15.27 11.25
CA GLY A 45 -52.23 16.20 10.09
C GLY A 45 -50.89 16.35 9.35
N LEU A 46 -50.47 15.57 8.35
CA LEU A 46 -51.03 15.20 7.03
C LEU A 46 -50.90 16.29 5.91
N THR A 47 -50.50 15.82 4.72
CA THR A 47 -50.60 16.40 3.35
C THR A 47 -49.67 17.54 2.83
N LEU A 48 -49.01 17.20 1.70
CA LEU A 48 -48.80 17.97 0.46
C LEU A 48 -47.97 19.28 0.45
N GLY A 49 -47.05 19.41 -0.52
CA GLY A 49 -46.39 20.69 -0.83
C GLY A 49 -45.06 20.63 -1.59
N ASN A 50 -45.03 20.03 -2.79
CA ASN A 50 -43.83 20.11 -3.66
C ASN A 50 -43.72 21.52 -4.29
N ALA A 51 -43.09 22.47 -3.58
CA ALA A 51 -42.84 23.81 -4.08
C ALA A 51 -41.60 23.85 -4.97
N LYS A 52 -41.78 23.95 -6.29
CA LYS A 52 -40.72 24.35 -7.22
C LYS A 52 -40.19 25.74 -6.84
N SER A 53 -38.88 25.91 -6.79
CA SER A 53 -38.22 27.22 -6.84
C SER A 53 -37.38 27.33 -8.13
N GLU A 54 -38.02 27.80 -9.20
CA GLU A 54 -37.36 28.02 -10.49
C GLU A 54 -36.41 29.23 -10.40
N LYS A 55 -35.10 28.96 -10.41
CA LYS A 55 -34.05 29.95 -10.76
C LYS A 55 -33.01 29.32 -11.68
N ALA A 56 -33.43 29.04 -12.92
CA ALA A 56 -32.52 28.74 -14.00
C ALA A 56 -31.76 30.02 -14.41
N HIS A 57 -30.56 30.22 -13.89
CA HIS A 57 -29.63 31.18 -14.47
C HIS A 57 -29.05 30.56 -15.75
N HIS A 58 -29.63 30.91 -16.89
CA HIS A 58 -28.94 30.78 -18.17
C HIS A 58 -27.80 31.80 -18.20
N ASN A 59 -26.57 31.31 -18.32
CA ASN A 59 -25.45 32.16 -18.70
C ASN A 59 -25.48 32.28 -20.22
N GLU A 60 -26.10 33.36 -20.70
CA GLU A 60 -26.19 33.67 -22.12
C GLU A 60 -24.80 33.90 -22.72
N THR A 61 -24.58 33.39 -23.93
CA THR A 61 -23.34 33.61 -24.68
C THR A 61 -23.36 35.00 -25.30
N CYS A 62 -22.57 35.91 -24.75
CA CYS A 62 -22.35 37.23 -25.35
C CYS A 62 -21.44 37.11 -26.58
N ASP A 63 -22.01 36.77 -27.73
CA ASP A 63 -21.36 36.92 -29.01
C ASP A 63 -21.16 38.42 -29.32
N LEU A 64 -19.91 38.82 -29.55
CA LEU A 64 -19.55 40.15 -30.04
C LEU A 64 -18.77 40.02 -31.34
N GLU A 65 -19.43 40.40 -32.43
CA GLU A 65 -18.85 40.41 -33.76
C GLU A 65 -17.71 41.42 -33.87
N VAL A 66 -16.64 41.05 -34.59
CA VAL A 66 -15.60 41.98 -35.03
C VAL A 66 -15.44 41.81 -36.55
N PRO A 67 -15.70 42.86 -37.35
CA PRO A 67 -15.78 42.71 -38.81
C PRO A 67 -14.42 42.45 -39.47
N ALA A 68 -14.44 41.68 -40.55
CA ALA A 68 -13.26 41.38 -41.35
C ALA A 68 -12.81 42.59 -42.18
N ALA A 69 -11.50 42.72 -42.39
CA ALA A 69 -10.90 43.69 -43.30
C ALA A 69 -9.76 43.04 -44.12
N ASP A 70 -9.86 43.09 -45.44
CA ASP A 70 -8.91 42.47 -46.37
C ASP A 70 -7.50 43.06 -46.28
N ARG A 71 -6.49 42.18 -46.24
CA ARG A 71 -5.18 42.43 -46.85
C ARG A 71 -4.62 41.17 -47.53
N LYS A 72 -4.85 41.05 -48.84
CA LYS A 72 -4.04 40.19 -49.69
C LYS A 72 -2.59 40.68 -49.69
N LYS A 73 -1.66 39.83 -49.24
CA LYS A 73 -0.37 39.71 -49.93
C LYS A 73 0.04 38.25 -50.00
N SER A 74 0.21 37.76 -51.22
CA SER A 74 0.85 36.49 -51.51
C SER A 74 2.36 36.59 -51.30
N ASP A 75 2.98 35.53 -50.79
CA ASP A 75 4.26 35.07 -51.30
C ASP A 75 4.32 33.54 -51.24
N LYS A 76 5.02 32.92 -52.19
CA LYS A 76 5.05 31.46 -52.40
C LYS A 76 6.42 30.91 -52.01
N THR A 77 6.47 30.03 -51.01
CA THR A 77 7.69 29.24 -50.73
C THR A 77 7.32 27.83 -50.29
N SER A 78 7.10 26.94 -51.27
CA SER A 78 6.89 25.51 -51.03
C SER A 78 8.18 24.86 -50.54
N HIS A 79 8.14 24.25 -49.35
CA HIS A 79 9.10 23.22 -48.93
C HIS A 79 8.40 21.86 -48.91
N PRO A 80 9.04 20.78 -49.39
CA PRO A 80 8.37 19.50 -49.65
C PRO A 80 8.01 18.77 -48.35
N THR A 81 6.79 18.23 -48.33
CA THR A 81 6.25 17.41 -47.25
C THR A 81 6.77 15.97 -47.30
N SER A 82 7.48 15.50 -46.28
CA SER A 82 7.61 14.05 -45.99
C SER A 82 8.24 13.73 -44.62
N ARG A 83 7.60 14.17 -43.53
CA ARG A 83 7.70 13.42 -42.26
C ARG A 83 6.44 13.53 -41.41
N THR A 84 5.40 12.80 -41.82
CA THR A 84 4.20 12.51 -41.04
C THR A 84 4.57 11.62 -39.84
N THR A 85 5.24 12.17 -38.83
CA THR A 85 5.28 11.54 -37.50
C THR A 85 3.87 11.62 -36.92
N PRO A 86 3.19 10.50 -36.66
CA PRO A 86 1.92 10.54 -35.96
C PRO A 86 2.18 10.94 -34.50
N LEU A 87 2.14 12.25 -34.23
CA LEU A 87 1.88 12.79 -32.89
C LEU A 87 0.39 12.62 -32.54
N GLY A 88 -0.16 11.44 -32.87
CA GLY A 88 -1.37 10.97 -32.24
C GLY A 88 -1.10 10.87 -30.75
N ASN A 89 -2.01 11.41 -29.94
CA ASN A 89 -1.89 11.43 -28.50
C ASN A 89 -2.10 10.01 -27.93
N HIS A 90 -1.10 9.15 -28.10
CA HIS A 90 -0.90 8.00 -27.24
C HIS A 90 -0.81 8.52 -25.81
N ILE A 91 -1.91 8.40 -25.07
CA ILE A 91 -1.95 8.52 -23.62
C ILE A 91 -1.05 7.42 -23.09
N LYS A 92 0.23 7.74 -22.90
CA LYS A 92 1.27 6.78 -22.53
C LYS A 92 0.91 6.21 -21.17
N MET A 93 0.44 4.96 -21.15
CA MET A 93 0.15 4.23 -19.91
C MET A 93 1.28 4.45 -18.91
N VAL A 94 0.91 4.78 -17.69
CA VAL A 94 1.83 5.16 -16.62
C VAL A 94 2.91 4.09 -16.47
N ARG A 95 4.15 4.43 -16.84
CA ARG A 95 5.27 3.50 -16.75
C ARG A 95 5.64 3.26 -15.28
N TYR A 96 5.75 1.98 -14.93
CA TYR A 96 6.27 1.47 -13.67
C TYR A 96 7.71 1.00 -13.88
N ALA A 97 8.52 0.99 -12.83
CA ALA A 97 9.90 0.50 -12.88
C ALA A 97 9.97 -1.01 -13.19
N ALA A 98 9.23 -1.83 -12.43
CA ALA A 98 9.14 -3.27 -12.65
C ALA A 98 8.20 -3.59 -13.82
N GLN A 99 8.75 -4.09 -14.92
CA GLN A 99 8.00 -4.47 -16.14
C GLN A 99 7.83 -5.99 -16.30
N GLU A 100 8.65 -6.79 -15.60
CA GLU A 100 8.65 -8.26 -15.61
C GLU A 100 7.35 -8.89 -15.08
N ILE A 101 6.58 -8.16 -14.26
CA ILE A 101 5.36 -8.67 -13.62
C ILE A 101 4.18 -8.60 -14.63
N PRO A 102 3.53 -9.73 -14.97
CA PRO A 102 2.49 -9.78 -16.00
C PRO A 102 1.29 -8.88 -15.64
N ALA A 103 0.82 -8.10 -16.61
CA ALA A 103 -0.21 -7.08 -16.40
C ALA A 103 -1.64 -7.64 -16.18
N ALA A 104 -1.87 -8.91 -16.53
CA ALA A 104 -3.13 -9.60 -16.28
C ALA A 104 -3.32 -9.86 -14.77
N LYS A 105 -2.49 -10.73 -14.18
CA LYS A 105 -2.49 -11.10 -12.75
C LYS A 105 -1.93 -10.02 -11.80
N SER A 106 -1.99 -8.74 -12.17
CA SER A 106 -1.47 -7.66 -11.31
C SER A 106 -2.32 -6.38 -11.31
N ALA A 107 -2.70 -5.94 -10.12
CA ALA A 107 -3.22 -4.60 -9.89
C ALA A 107 -2.06 -3.63 -9.60
N ARG A 108 -2.19 -2.38 -10.04
CA ARG A 108 -1.11 -1.38 -9.95
C ARG A 108 -1.67 -0.04 -9.48
N ALA A 109 -0.96 0.65 -8.60
CA ALA A 109 -1.30 2.00 -8.18
C ALA A 109 -0.04 2.87 -8.03
N ARG A 110 -0.21 4.19 -8.17
CA ARG A 110 0.88 5.16 -8.10
C ARG A 110 0.42 6.49 -7.50
N GLY A 111 1.18 6.99 -6.53
CA GLY A 111 1.07 8.38 -6.06
C GLY A 111 2.27 9.19 -6.54
N SER A 112 2.05 10.39 -7.10
CA SER A 112 3.13 11.27 -7.58
C SER A 112 3.14 12.60 -6.85
N TYR A 113 4.35 13.17 -6.66
CA TYR A 113 4.57 14.45 -5.97
C TYR A 113 3.99 14.51 -4.53
N LEU A 114 3.87 13.36 -3.86
CA LEU A 114 3.25 13.25 -2.54
C LEU A 114 4.07 14.00 -1.49
N ARG A 115 3.41 14.91 -0.75
CA ARG A 115 4.04 15.77 0.27
C ARG A 115 4.27 15.05 1.61
N VAL A 116 4.94 13.90 1.54
CA VAL A 116 5.39 13.06 2.66
C VAL A 116 6.93 12.96 2.67
N SER A 117 7.53 12.53 3.79
CA SER A 117 8.99 12.39 3.88
C SER A 117 9.45 11.17 3.09
N PHE A 118 10.19 11.38 1.99
CA PHE A 118 10.80 10.30 1.19
C PHE A 118 11.51 9.24 2.05
N LYS A 119 12.33 9.66 3.03
CA LYS A 119 13.10 8.74 3.88
C LYS A 119 12.19 7.83 4.73
N ASN A 120 11.18 8.41 5.37
CA ASN A 120 10.24 7.64 6.21
C ASN A 120 9.41 6.68 5.35
N THR A 121 8.95 7.18 4.21
CA THR A 121 8.09 6.44 3.27
C THR A 121 8.83 5.28 2.60
N ARG A 122 10.15 5.40 2.40
CA ARG A 122 11.01 4.30 1.96
C ARG A 122 11.10 3.18 3.01
N GLU A 123 11.23 3.51 4.30
CA GLU A 123 11.29 2.47 5.34
C GLU A 123 9.91 1.80 5.57
N THR A 124 8.79 2.54 5.52
CA THR A 124 7.45 1.92 5.59
C THR A 124 7.18 0.99 4.41
N ALA A 125 7.44 1.43 3.18
CA ALA A 125 7.25 0.62 1.98
C ALA A 125 8.06 -0.69 2.05
N GLN A 126 9.27 -0.63 2.60
CA GLN A 126 10.17 -1.78 2.72
C GLN A 126 9.90 -2.64 3.97
N ALA A 127 8.93 -2.26 4.81
CA ALA A 127 8.36 -3.11 5.85
C ALA A 127 7.19 -3.96 5.31
N ILE A 128 6.36 -3.40 4.41
CA ILE A 128 5.20 -4.10 3.81
C ILE A 128 5.52 -4.89 2.52
N ASN A 129 6.71 -4.72 1.94
CA ASN A 129 7.13 -5.41 0.72
C ASN A 129 7.13 -6.95 0.95
N GLY A 130 6.38 -7.69 0.14
CA GLY A 130 6.20 -9.14 0.25
C GLY A 130 5.10 -9.61 1.22
N MET A 131 4.35 -8.72 1.89
CA MET A 131 3.22 -9.11 2.74
C MET A 131 1.94 -9.40 1.93
N LYS A 132 1.06 -10.28 2.44
CA LYS A 132 -0.35 -10.33 2.01
C LYS A 132 -1.02 -8.99 2.32
N LEU A 133 -1.93 -8.53 1.45
CA LEU A 133 -2.57 -7.21 1.52
C LEU A 133 -3.25 -6.96 2.88
N GLN A 134 -4.04 -7.91 3.37
CA GLN A 134 -4.75 -7.79 4.66
C GLN A 134 -3.79 -7.63 5.86
N ARG A 135 -2.59 -8.25 5.80
CA ARG A 135 -1.55 -8.04 6.83
C ARG A 135 -0.83 -6.70 6.67
N ALA A 136 -0.68 -6.20 5.44
CA ALA A 136 -0.09 -4.89 5.19
C ALA A 136 -1.00 -3.75 5.67
N LEU A 137 -2.32 -3.83 5.46
CA LEU A 137 -3.28 -2.84 5.98
C LEU A 137 -3.26 -2.81 7.51
N THR A 138 -3.50 -3.95 8.16
CA THR A 138 -3.49 -4.06 9.63
C THR A 138 -2.16 -3.62 10.25
N PHE A 139 -1.01 -3.89 9.61
CA PHE A 139 0.29 -3.35 10.05
C PHE A 139 0.35 -1.81 10.01
N LEU A 140 -0.15 -1.17 8.95
CA LEU A 140 -0.10 0.29 8.80
C LEU A 140 -1.08 1.01 9.74
N ASP A 141 -2.24 0.40 10.03
CA ASP A 141 -3.16 0.86 11.07
C ASP A 141 -2.54 0.71 12.46
N ASN A 142 -1.92 -0.44 12.77
CA ASN A 142 -1.16 -0.65 14.00
C ASN A 142 0.00 0.35 14.17
N VAL A 143 0.69 0.72 13.08
CA VAL A 143 1.73 1.77 13.08
C VAL A 143 1.15 3.16 13.36
N THR A 144 -0.06 3.44 12.90
CA THR A 144 -0.78 4.70 13.19
C THR A 144 -1.23 4.74 14.66
N ASN A 145 -1.67 3.59 15.20
CA ASN A 145 -2.06 3.40 16.60
C ASN A 145 -0.87 3.15 17.56
N LYS A 146 0.37 3.15 17.04
CA LYS A 146 1.63 2.93 17.79
C LYS A 146 1.79 1.56 18.46
N LEU A 147 1.00 0.57 18.02
CA LEU A 147 1.05 -0.82 18.49
C LEU A 147 2.22 -1.61 17.88
N GLU A 148 2.49 -1.40 16.59
CA GLU A 148 3.65 -1.95 15.87
C GLU A 148 4.54 -0.80 15.37
N ALA A 149 5.86 -1.00 15.29
CA ALA A 149 6.80 0.03 14.83
C ALA A 149 7.47 -0.34 13.50
N VAL A 150 7.74 0.68 12.67
CA VAL A 150 8.43 0.50 11.38
C VAL A 150 9.93 0.37 11.60
N PRO A 151 10.57 -0.74 11.17
CA PRO A 151 12.01 -0.92 11.31
C PRO A 151 12.78 0.06 10.43
N MET A 152 13.62 0.90 11.03
CA MET A 152 14.46 1.85 10.30
C MET A 152 15.75 1.14 9.89
N ARG A 153 15.86 0.71 8.63
CA ARG A 153 17.01 -0.06 8.12
C ARG A 153 18.06 0.83 7.44
N ARG A 154 17.68 1.64 6.43
CA ARG A 154 18.65 2.50 5.70
C ARG A 154 18.77 3.88 6.34
N PHE A 155 17.65 4.54 6.63
CA PHE A 155 17.64 5.91 7.17
C PHE A 155 17.63 5.98 8.71
N ALA A 156 18.50 5.19 9.37
CA ALA A 156 18.55 4.99 10.81
C ALA A 156 19.57 5.88 11.59
N GLY A 157 20.07 6.94 10.95
CA GLY A 157 21.00 7.90 11.56
C GLY A 157 20.38 8.64 12.74
N SER A 158 21.13 8.75 13.85
CA SER A 158 20.74 9.42 15.11
C SER A 158 19.30 9.18 15.58
N THR A 159 18.75 8.01 15.27
CA THR A 159 17.38 7.61 15.63
C THR A 159 17.43 6.77 16.90
N GLY A 160 16.52 7.08 17.84
CA GLY A 160 16.37 6.36 19.10
C GLY A 160 16.02 4.88 18.94
N ARG A 161 16.19 4.12 20.02
CA ARG A 161 15.86 2.69 20.07
C ARG A 161 14.39 2.49 20.48
N CYS A 162 13.77 1.41 20.05
CA CYS A 162 12.38 1.06 20.39
C CYS A 162 12.23 -0.45 20.57
N ALA A 163 11.54 -0.88 21.64
CA ALA A 163 11.35 -2.30 21.96
C ALA A 163 10.56 -3.07 20.88
N GLN A 164 9.58 -2.44 20.24
CA GLN A 164 8.78 -3.04 19.16
C GLN A 164 9.63 -3.45 17.94
N GLY A 165 10.81 -2.83 17.74
CA GLY A 165 11.73 -3.20 16.66
C GLY A 165 12.30 -4.63 16.77
N LYS A 166 12.24 -5.26 17.95
CA LYS A 166 12.66 -6.66 18.17
C LYS A 166 11.98 -7.64 17.22
N GLN A 167 10.70 -7.43 16.91
CA GLN A 167 9.89 -8.22 15.96
C GLN A 167 10.53 -8.34 14.57
N PHE A 168 11.31 -7.33 14.16
CA PHE A 168 11.98 -7.26 12.85
C PHE A 168 13.50 -7.46 12.93
N GLY A 169 14.03 -7.81 14.11
CA GLY A 169 15.47 -7.93 14.39
C GLY A 169 16.23 -6.60 14.45
N VAL A 170 15.55 -5.45 14.62
CA VAL A 170 16.17 -4.12 14.52
C VAL A 170 15.99 -3.32 15.82
N SER A 171 17.07 -2.80 16.39
CA SER A 171 17.01 -2.00 17.64
C SER A 171 16.42 -0.60 17.46
N LYS A 172 16.34 -0.08 16.23
CA LYS A 172 15.84 1.25 15.86
C LYS A 172 14.55 1.13 15.02
N ALA A 173 13.44 1.62 15.56
CA ALA A 173 12.14 1.66 14.88
C ALA A 173 11.39 2.95 15.22
N ARG A 174 10.42 3.36 14.40
CA ARG A 174 9.60 4.58 14.59
C ARG A 174 8.17 4.38 14.09
N TRP A 175 7.29 5.33 14.42
CA TRP A 175 5.90 5.41 13.95
C TRP A 175 5.70 6.59 12.99
N PRO A 176 5.99 6.44 11.67
CA PRO A 176 5.84 7.50 10.68
C PRO A 176 4.39 7.61 10.19
N GLU A 177 3.46 8.01 11.08
CA GLU A 177 2.00 8.09 10.85
C GLU A 177 1.62 8.65 9.47
N LYS A 178 2.21 9.79 9.05
CA LYS A 178 1.90 10.41 7.75
C LYS A 178 2.33 9.56 6.54
N SER A 179 3.37 8.73 6.67
CA SER A 179 3.77 7.79 5.62
C SER A 179 2.91 6.53 5.61
N ALA A 180 2.36 6.13 6.77
CA ALA A 180 1.42 5.00 6.85
C ALA A 180 0.09 5.34 6.15
N LYS A 181 -0.53 6.48 6.48
CA LYS A 181 -1.82 6.91 5.88
C LYS A 181 -1.80 6.93 4.35
N PHE A 182 -0.84 7.63 3.75
CA PHE A 182 -0.67 7.68 2.29
C PHE A 182 -0.35 6.31 1.64
N LEU A 183 0.08 5.30 2.41
CA LEU A 183 0.25 3.93 1.91
C LEU A 183 -1.04 3.11 2.06
N ILE A 184 -1.83 3.32 3.11
CA ILE A 184 -3.18 2.74 3.25
C ILE A 184 -4.07 3.20 2.09
N ASP A 185 -4.09 4.51 1.80
CA ASP A 185 -4.88 5.10 0.71
C ASP A 185 -4.49 4.50 -0.65
N LEU A 186 -3.19 4.28 -0.88
CA LEU A 186 -2.67 3.68 -2.11
C LEU A 186 -2.92 2.16 -2.19
N LEU A 187 -2.92 1.43 -1.08
CA LEU A 187 -3.26 0.01 -1.04
C LEU A 187 -4.75 -0.21 -1.32
N LYS A 188 -5.64 0.57 -0.72
CA LYS A 188 -7.09 0.51 -0.99
C LYS A 188 -7.43 0.85 -2.44
N ASN A 189 -6.71 1.82 -3.03
CA ASN A 189 -6.80 2.08 -4.47
C ASN A 189 -6.30 0.88 -5.31
N ALA A 190 -5.22 0.21 -4.89
CA ALA A 190 -4.74 -1.00 -5.59
C ALA A 190 -5.67 -2.22 -5.42
N GLU A 191 -6.40 -2.31 -4.30
CA GLU A 191 -7.43 -3.31 -4.00
C GLU A 191 -8.64 -3.13 -4.95
N ALA A 192 -9.19 -1.91 -5.05
CA ALA A 192 -10.25 -1.61 -6.04
C ALA A 192 -9.81 -1.81 -7.51
N ASN A 193 -8.53 -1.58 -7.82
CA ASN A 193 -7.91 -1.90 -9.12
C ASN A 193 -7.64 -3.40 -9.33
N ALA A 194 -7.89 -4.24 -8.32
CA ALA A 194 -7.87 -5.70 -8.40
C ALA A 194 -9.31 -6.26 -8.52
N ASP A 195 -10.26 -5.71 -7.74
CA ASP A 195 -11.70 -6.01 -7.87
C ASP A 195 -12.21 -5.76 -9.30
N THR A 196 -11.90 -4.59 -9.86
CA THR A 196 -12.25 -4.22 -11.25
C THR A 196 -11.55 -5.07 -12.33
N LYS A 197 -10.60 -5.92 -11.95
CA LYS A 197 -9.94 -6.92 -12.81
C LYS A 197 -10.43 -8.36 -12.57
N GLY A 198 -11.24 -8.60 -11.55
CA GLY A 198 -11.64 -9.95 -11.14
C GLY A 198 -10.51 -10.79 -10.54
N LEU A 199 -9.51 -10.16 -9.90
CA LEU A 199 -8.45 -10.87 -9.17
C LEU A 199 -8.92 -11.24 -7.75
N ASP A 200 -8.44 -12.35 -7.19
CA ASP A 200 -8.78 -12.76 -5.82
C ASP A 200 -8.15 -11.85 -4.76
N THR A 201 -8.97 -10.97 -4.16
CA THR A 201 -8.57 -10.04 -3.09
C THR A 201 -8.09 -10.73 -1.81
N GLY A 202 -8.54 -11.96 -1.53
CA GLY A 202 -8.09 -12.73 -0.37
C GLY A 202 -6.62 -13.16 -0.46
N ASN A 203 -6.10 -13.35 -1.68
CA ASN A 203 -4.74 -13.83 -1.93
C ASN A 203 -3.80 -12.81 -2.59
N LEU A 204 -4.15 -11.51 -2.59
CA LEU A 204 -3.24 -10.46 -3.05
C LEU A 204 -2.02 -10.29 -2.14
N VAL A 205 -0.84 -10.23 -2.77
CA VAL A 205 0.47 -10.01 -2.18
C VAL A 205 1.11 -8.74 -2.74
N VAL A 206 1.74 -7.94 -1.88
CA VAL A 206 2.53 -6.76 -2.28
C VAL A 206 3.84 -7.22 -2.92
N LYS A 207 3.80 -7.59 -4.20
CA LYS A 207 4.93 -8.17 -4.94
C LYS A 207 6.07 -7.18 -5.20
N HIS A 208 5.73 -5.93 -5.47
CA HIS A 208 6.71 -4.85 -5.68
C HIS A 208 6.18 -3.53 -5.13
N ILE A 209 6.97 -2.87 -4.30
CA ILE A 209 6.73 -1.48 -3.89
C ILE A 209 8.02 -0.67 -3.89
N GLN A 210 7.99 0.45 -4.60
CA GLN A 210 9.12 1.36 -4.78
C GLN A 210 8.72 2.79 -4.41
N VAL A 211 9.67 3.50 -3.81
CA VAL A 211 9.53 4.91 -3.41
C VAL A 211 10.72 5.66 -3.96
N ASN A 212 10.46 6.66 -4.80
CA ASN A 212 11.45 7.48 -5.49
C ASN A 212 11.38 8.93 -5.00
N GLN A 213 12.49 9.68 -5.08
CA GLN A 213 12.49 11.11 -4.73
C GLN A 213 11.70 11.90 -5.78
N ALA A 214 10.85 12.83 -5.33
CA ALA A 214 10.21 13.82 -6.19
C ALA A 214 10.95 15.17 -6.10
N PRO A 215 10.78 16.09 -7.07
CA PRO A 215 11.38 17.43 -7.04
C PRO A 215 11.15 18.18 -5.73
N LYS A 216 12.23 18.75 -5.17
CA LYS A 216 12.25 19.33 -3.83
C LYS A 216 11.63 20.72 -3.81
N GLY A 217 10.56 20.91 -3.04
CA GLY A 217 9.98 22.24 -2.79
C GLY A 217 10.93 23.09 -1.94
N ARG A 218 11.40 24.23 -2.48
CA ARG A 218 12.42 25.09 -1.86
C ARG A 218 11.79 26.26 -1.11
N ARG A 219 12.15 26.45 0.16
CA ARG A 219 11.90 27.67 0.96
C ARG A 219 13.25 28.25 1.41
N ARG A 220 13.27 29.53 1.80
CA ARG A 220 14.45 30.19 2.39
C ARG A 220 14.33 30.19 3.92
N THR A 221 15.46 30.14 4.61
CA THR A 221 15.55 30.35 6.06
C THR A 221 16.73 31.26 6.35
N TYR A 222 16.42 32.43 6.92
CA TYR A 222 17.42 33.39 7.39
C TYR A 222 18.13 32.84 8.64
N ARG A 223 19.42 33.18 8.77
CA ARG A 223 20.31 32.74 9.85
C ARG A 223 21.17 33.94 10.29
N ALA A 224 21.88 33.78 11.40
CA ALA A 224 22.80 34.79 11.92
C ALA A 224 23.79 35.30 10.85
N HIS A 225 24.18 36.58 10.96
CA HIS A 225 25.10 37.27 10.05
C HIS A 225 24.62 37.25 8.58
N GLY A 226 23.33 37.50 8.34
CA GLY A 226 22.74 37.63 7.00
C GLY A 226 22.68 36.36 6.15
N ARG A 227 23.11 35.20 6.67
CA ARG A 227 23.19 33.94 5.93
C ARG A 227 21.79 33.43 5.54
N ILE A 228 21.63 33.02 4.28
CA ILE A 228 20.36 32.47 3.75
C ILE A 228 20.57 30.99 3.39
N ASN A 229 19.95 30.10 4.16
CA ASN A 229 20.02 28.64 3.91
C ASN A 229 18.71 28.12 3.27
N PRO A 230 18.77 27.09 2.42
CA PRO A 230 17.58 26.47 1.84
C PRO A 230 16.91 25.50 2.82
N TYR A 231 15.62 25.69 3.09
CA TYR A 231 14.77 24.71 3.78
C TYR A 231 13.93 23.96 2.76
N MET A 232 14.25 22.69 2.53
CA MET A 232 13.68 21.88 1.44
C MET A 232 12.65 20.86 1.95
N THR A 233 11.48 20.86 1.35
CA THR A 233 10.54 19.72 1.41
C THR A 233 11.07 18.61 0.51
N ASN A 234 11.05 17.36 0.98
CA ASN A 234 11.55 16.19 0.24
C ASN A 234 10.37 15.22 -0.06
N PRO A 235 9.49 15.56 -1.02
CA PRO A 235 8.37 14.72 -1.43
C PRO A 235 8.83 13.44 -2.14
N CYS A 236 7.90 12.51 -2.41
CA CYS A 236 8.18 11.28 -3.13
C CYS A 236 7.17 10.98 -4.26
N HIS A 237 7.58 10.07 -5.14
CA HIS A 237 6.67 9.23 -5.91
C HIS A 237 6.64 7.85 -5.25
N ILE A 238 5.46 7.24 -5.17
CA ILE A 238 5.26 5.87 -4.70
C ILE A 238 4.63 5.09 -5.85
N GLU A 239 5.15 3.90 -6.14
CA GLU A 239 4.59 2.96 -7.10
C GLU A 239 4.50 1.57 -6.47
N LEU A 240 3.35 0.91 -6.62
CA LEU A 240 3.08 -0.41 -6.06
C LEU A 240 2.39 -1.31 -7.09
N ILE A 241 2.72 -2.59 -7.01
CA ILE A 241 2.16 -3.67 -7.81
C ILE A 241 1.78 -4.80 -6.86
N LEU A 242 0.49 -5.12 -6.85
CA LEU A 242 -0.06 -6.32 -6.22
C LEU A 242 -0.05 -7.45 -7.25
N THR A 243 0.17 -8.68 -6.81
CA THR A 243 -0.12 -9.88 -7.59
C THR A 243 -0.93 -10.86 -6.76
N GLU A 244 -1.65 -11.75 -7.41
CA GLU A 244 -2.14 -12.96 -6.75
C GLU A 244 -0.96 -13.80 -6.25
N GLY A 245 -1.16 -14.52 -5.14
CA GLY A 245 -0.19 -15.45 -4.60
C GLY A 245 -0.22 -16.79 -5.33
N GLU A 246 0.65 -16.98 -6.32
CA GLU A 246 0.78 -18.28 -7.01
C GLU A 246 1.42 -19.34 -6.10
N GLU A 247 0.69 -20.42 -5.83
CA GLU A 247 1.25 -21.62 -5.18
C GLU A 247 2.11 -22.41 -6.18
N VAL A 248 3.34 -21.95 -6.38
CA VAL A 248 4.30 -22.58 -7.30
C VAL A 248 4.79 -23.90 -6.71
N VAL A 249 4.07 -24.98 -7.04
CA VAL A 249 4.54 -26.36 -6.84
C VAL A 249 5.88 -26.51 -7.53
N GLN A 250 6.92 -26.81 -6.75
CA GLN A 250 8.27 -26.99 -7.27
C GLN A 250 8.29 -28.19 -8.20
N LYS A 251 8.64 -27.97 -9.48
CA LYS A 251 8.94 -29.08 -10.39
C LYS A 251 10.12 -29.86 -9.82
N GLY A 252 10.01 -31.19 -9.81
CA GLY A 252 11.05 -32.07 -9.28
C GLY A 252 12.42 -31.78 -9.94
N PRO A 253 13.53 -31.98 -9.22
CA PRO A 253 14.86 -31.65 -9.73
C PRO A 253 15.13 -32.45 -11.00
N VAL A 254 15.23 -31.76 -12.13
CA VAL A 254 15.62 -32.37 -13.40
C VAL A 254 17.01 -32.96 -13.22
N ALA A 255 17.11 -34.28 -13.34
CA ALA A 255 18.37 -35.01 -13.21
C ALA A 255 19.36 -34.50 -14.27
N LYS A 256 20.42 -33.83 -13.82
CA LYS A 256 21.50 -33.40 -14.70
C LYS A 256 22.36 -34.62 -15.04
N GLU A 257 22.06 -35.26 -16.16
CA GLU A 257 22.88 -36.33 -16.70
C GLU A 257 24.32 -35.84 -16.88
N ALA A 258 25.25 -36.45 -16.15
CA ALA A 258 26.66 -36.09 -16.24
C ALA A 258 27.25 -36.64 -17.54
N HIS A 259 27.58 -35.74 -18.49
CA HIS A 259 28.20 -36.13 -19.76
C HIS A 259 29.66 -36.57 -19.57
N LEU A 260 29.83 -37.79 -19.07
CA LEU A 260 31.10 -38.45 -18.79
C LEU A 260 31.77 -38.92 -20.09
N SER A 261 33.10 -38.80 -20.16
CA SER A 261 33.91 -39.46 -21.20
C SER A 261 33.83 -40.99 -21.08
N SER A 262 33.99 -41.75 -22.17
CA SER A 262 33.90 -43.23 -22.14
C SER A 262 34.89 -43.85 -21.14
N ARG A 263 36.11 -43.29 -21.01
CA ARG A 263 37.09 -43.69 -20.00
C ARG A 263 36.61 -43.45 -18.57
N GLN A 264 35.88 -42.35 -18.32
CA GLN A 264 35.32 -42.04 -17.00
C GLN A 264 34.15 -42.97 -16.66
N ARG A 265 33.25 -43.24 -17.63
CA ARG A 265 32.18 -44.24 -17.48
C ARG A 265 32.76 -45.62 -17.16
N GLY A 266 33.75 -46.07 -17.92
CA GLY A 266 34.43 -47.36 -17.69
C GLY A 266 35.14 -47.46 -16.34
N LEU A 267 35.73 -46.37 -15.84
CA LEU A 267 36.32 -46.32 -14.50
C LEU A 267 35.26 -46.36 -13.39
N GLN A 268 34.11 -45.69 -13.56
CA GLN A 268 32.99 -45.79 -12.62
C GLN A 268 32.41 -47.21 -12.59
N VAL A 269 32.17 -47.82 -13.76
CA VAL A 269 31.66 -49.20 -13.86
C VAL A 269 32.63 -50.19 -13.21
N ARG A 270 33.95 -50.10 -13.47
CA ARG A 270 34.94 -50.96 -12.80
C ARG A 270 34.95 -50.74 -11.28
N ARG A 271 34.92 -49.50 -10.79
CA ARG A 271 34.85 -49.20 -9.35
C ARG A 271 33.58 -49.74 -8.70
N ALA A 272 32.45 -49.73 -9.40
CA ALA A 272 31.16 -50.27 -8.92
C ALA A 272 31.05 -51.80 -9.02
N ILE A 273 32.02 -52.49 -9.62
CA ILE A 273 32.14 -53.96 -9.67
C ILE A 273 33.18 -54.46 -8.64
N GLN A 274 34.07 -53.58 -8.16
CA GLN A 274 35.14 -53.88 -7.19
C GLN A 274 34.81 -53.42 -5.76
N ALA A 275 33.60 -52.95 -5.50
CA ALA A 275 33.12 -52.43 -4.22
C ALA A 275 31.80 -53.11 -3.82
#